data_AF-A0A257TXR3-F1
#
_entry.id   AF-A0A257TXR3-F1
#
_cell.length_a   1.000
_cell.length_b   1.000
_cell.length_c   1.000
_cell.angle_alpha   90.00
_cell.angle_beta   90.00
_cell.angle_gamma   90.00
#
_symmetry.space_group_name_H-M   'P 1'
#
loop_
_entity.id
_entity.type
_entity.pdbx_description
1 polymer ?
#
loop_
_entity_poly.entity_id
_entity_poly.type
_entity_poly.pdbx_seq_one_letter_code
_entity_poly.pdbx_strand_id
1 'polypeptide(L)'
;MDLAGVSSRLTERTAFYSARHAYAAVVPISALNGDGLAELRDTVFGLLPEGEPLLDPSLTTTQTERFFVTELIREAMLERVERELPFTSTVHLRQFEEKGTGPDTLLRIFADIVVDRDSQKGIIVGRAGAMIKEIGTAARARIESLLGVRVYLDLRVKARPGWREDSRFLSELEQMEAPWTPPADGGEED
;
A
#
# COMPACT_ATOMS: atom_id res chain seq x y z
N MET A 1 18.45 -2.30 13.40
CA MET A 1 19.79 -2.66 13.95
C MET A 1 20.26 -4.06 13.51
N ASP A 2 19.54 -4.72 12.61
CA ASP A 2 19.43 -6.19 12.64
C ASP A 2 20.20 -6.81 11.47
N LEU A 3 20.22 -6.10 10.34
CA LEU A 3 21.09 -6.38 9.20
C LEU A 3 22.44 -5.63 9.31
N ALA A 4 22.63 -4.80 10.34
CA ALA A 4 23.86 -4.03 10.53
C ALA A 4 25.02 -4.89 11.09
N GLY A 5 24.71 -6.04 11.70
CA GLY A 5 25.66 -7.08 12.11
C GLY A 5 26.67 -6.71 13.21
N VAL A 6 26.95 -5.42 13.43
CA VAL A 6 27.90 -4.92 14.44
C VAL A 6 27.49 -3.50 14.88
N SER A 7 27.41 -3.26 16.19
CA SER A 7 27.06 -1.95 16.80
C SER A 7 27.97 -0.80 16.31
N SER A 8 29.26 -1.08 16.06
CA SER A 8 30.23 -0.10 15.55
C SER A 8 29.89 0.45 14.16
N ARG A 9 29.33 -0.36 13.27
CA ARG A 9 28.93 0.09 11.92
C ARG A 9 27.74 1.04 11.95
N LEU A 10 26.83 0.85 12.91
CA LEU A 10 25.70 1.75 13.08
C LEU A 10 26.18 3.13 13.51
N THR A 11 27.08 3.20 14.48
CA THR A 11 27.69 4.45 14.95
C THR A 11 28.42 5.19 13.82
N GLU A 12 29.24 4.49 13.04
CA GLU A 12 29.92 5.08 11.88
C GLU A 12 28.93 5.62 10.84
N ARG A 13 27.87 4.88 10.53
CA ARG A 13 26.85 5.33 9.57
C ARG A 13 26.07 6.52 10.08
N THR A 14 25.68 6.52 11.36
CA THR A 14 25.02 7.66 11.98
C THR A 14 25.90 8.90 11.88
N ALA A 15 27.17 8.81 12.27
CA ALA A 15 28.13 9.92 12.15
C ALA A 15 28.30 10.39 10.70
N PHE A 16 28.40 9.45 9.75
CA PHE A 16 28.52 9.73 8.33
C PHE A 16 27.34 10.57 7.79
N TYR A 17 26.10 10.20 8.12
CA TYR A 17 24.91 10.95 7.68
C TYR A 17 24.78 12.27 8.43
N SER A 18 24.96 12.28 9.76
CA SER A 18 24.87 13.50 10.57
C SER A 18 25.85 14.60 10.14
N ALA A 19 27.01 14.23 9.60
CA ALA A 19 27.99 15.21 9.10
C ALA A 19 27.60 15.87 7.77
N ARG A 20 26.61 15.34 7.03
CA ARG A 20 26.25 15.82 5.68
C ARG A 20 25.11 16.83 5.68
N HIS A 21 24.34 16.89 6.75
CA HIS A 21 23.22 17.81 6.87
C HIS A 21 22.89 18.04 8.35
N ALA A 22 22.44 19.24 8.68
CA ALA A 22 21.91 19.55 10.01
C ALA A 22 20.49 19.00 10.15
N TYR A 23 20.37 17.69 10.39
CA TYR A 23 19.08 17.08 10.73
C TYR A 23 18.64 17.50 12.13
N ALA A 24 17.32 17.64 12.34
CA ALA A 24 16.77 17.91 13.67
C ALA A 24 17.06 16.78 14.65
N ALA A 25 17.05 15.53 14.17
CA ALA A 25 17.45 14.35 14.92
C ALA A 25 17.84 13.20 13.96
N VAL A 26 18.64 12.25 14.46
CA VAL A 26 18.98 11.01 13.76
C VAL A 26 18.74 9.84 14.71
N VAL A 27 17.67 9.08 14.47
CA VAL A 27 17.25 7.97 15.34
C VAL A 27 17.40 6.63 14.60
N PRO A 28 18.30 5.73 15.04
CA PRO A 28 18.45 4.43 14.43
C PRO A 28 17.33 3.47 14.89
N ILE A 29 16.65 2.81 13.95
CA ILE A 29 15.54 1.90 14.27
C ILE A 29 15.73 0.48 13.73
N SER A 30 14.93 -0.44 14.28
CA SER A 30 14.47 -1.65 13.63
C SER A 30 12.94 -1.64 13.60
N ALA A 31 12.36 -1.43 12.42
CA ALA A 31 10.89 -1.53 12.30
C ALA A 31 10.39 -2.96 12.52
N LEU A 32 11.18 -3.96 12.13
CA LEU A 32 10.81 -5.38 12.26
C LEU A 32 10.82 -5.85 13.72
N ASN A 33 11.83 -5.46 14.50
CA ASN A 33 11.99 -5.89 15.90
C ASN A 33 11.42 -4.89 16.91
N GLY A 34 11.11 -3.67 16.47
CA GLY A 34 10.62 -2.59 17.31
C GLY A 34 11.69 -1.73 17.98
N ASP A 35 12.98 -2.02 17.78
CA ASP A 35 14.08 -1.26 18.40
C ASP A 35 14.05 0.21 17.94
N GLY A 36 14.19 1.13 18.90
CA GLY A 36 14.23 2.57 18.63
C GLY A 36 12.89 3.20 18.22
N LEU A 37 11.79 2.44 18.11
CA LEU A 37 10.49 3.01 17.72
C LEU A 37 9.91 3.96 18.78
N ALA A 38 10.12 3.67 20.07
CA ALA A 38 9.70 4.57 21.16
C ALA A 38 10.48 5.89 21.13
N GLU A 39 11.80 5.83 20.95
CA GLU A 39 12.66 7.02 20.80
C GLU A 39 12.27 7.82 19.55
N LEU A 40 12.01 7.15 18.42
CA LEU A 40 11.57 7.80 17.20
C LEU A 40 10.24 8.53 17.43
N ARG A 41 9.26 7.88 18.07
CA ARG A 41 7.99 8.51 18.44
C ARG A 41 8.24 9.75 19.26
N ASP A 42 8.94 9.63 20.39
CA ASP A 42 9.12 10.76 21.32
C ASP A 42 9.89 11.91 20.65
N THR A 43 10.87 11.60 19.80
CA THR A 43 11.59 12.59 18.99
C THR A 43 10.68 13.32 18.01
N VAL A 44 9.85 12.59 17.26
CA VAL A 44 8.90 13.20 16.30
C VAL A 44 7.89 14.07 17.03
N PHE A 45 7.27 13.56 18.10
CA PHE A 45 6.28 14.31 18.87
C PHE A 45 6.88 15.55 19.55
N GLY A 46 8.15 15.50 19.98
CA GLY A 46 8.85 16.68 20.52
C GLY A 46 9.19 17.75 19.48
N LEU A 47 9.10 17.44 18.18
CA LEU A 47 9.35 18.37 17.07
C LEU A 47 8.08 18.84 16.38
N LEU A 48 6.92 18.24 16.67
CA LEU A 48 5.65 18.66 16.09
C LEU A 48 5.17 19.97 16.72
N PRO A 49 4.59 20.90 15.94
CA PRO A 49 3.92 22.06 16.50
C PRO A 49 2.67 21.63 17.28
N GLU A 50 2.31 22.41 18.30
CA GLU A 50 1.02 22.25 18.98
C GLU A 50 -0.12 22.61 18.02
N GLY A 51 -1.24 21.89 18.12
CA GLY A 51 -2.41 22.11 17.28
C GLY A 51 -3.54 21.13 17.57
N GLU A 52 -4.73 21.47 17.09
CA GLU A 52 -5.91 20.62 17.22
C GLU A 52 -5.84 19.41 16.27
N PRO A 53 -6.47 18.26 16.63
CA PRO A 53 -6.56 17.12 15.73
C PRO A 53 -7.23 17.48 14.40
N LEU A 54 -6.52 17.25 13.29
CA LEU A 54 -7.05 17.51 11.93
C LEU A 54 -8.02 16.42 11.45
N LEU A 55 -7.97 15.24 12.07
CA LEU A 55 -8.79 14.08 11.75
C LEU A 55 -9.44 13.55 13.03
N ASP A 56 -10.58 12.86 12.87
CA ASP A 56 -11.24 12.19 13.97
C ASP A 56 -10.28 11.15 14.61
N PRO A 57 -10.01 11.24 15.93
CA PRO A 57 -9.10 10.32 16.62
C PRO A 57 -9.50 8.84 16.57
N SER A 58 -10.76 8.54 16.24
CA SER A 58 -11.25 7.16 16.05
C SER A 58 -10.91 6.59 14.67
N LEU A 59 -10.56 7.43 13.69
CA LEU A 59 -10.13 6.97 12.37
C LEU A 59 -8.79 6.26 12.47
N THR A 60 -8.79 4.98 12.13
CA THR A 60 -7.55 4.20 12.00
C THR A 60 -6.85 4.47 10.66
N THR A 61 -7.60 4.85 9.63
CA THR A 61 -7.10 5.14 8.29
C THR A 61 -8.07 6.04 7.51
N THR A 62 -7.55 6.79 6.55
CA THR A 62 -8.34 7.57 5.57
C THR A 62 -8.57 6.81 4.27
N GLN A 63 -8.03 5.58 4.16
CA GLN A 63 -8.09 4.78 2.95
C GLN A 63 -9.42 4.03 2.82
N THR A 64 -9.88 3.86 1.58
CA THR A 64 -11.15 3.17 1.28
C THR A 64 -10.98 1.65 1.29
N GLU A 65 -12.08 0.90 1.46
CA GLU A 65 -12.07 -0.57 1.30
C GLU A 65 -11.55 -1.00 -0.08
N ARG A 66 -11.86 -0.20 -1.11
CA ARG A 66 -11.39 -0.41 -2.49
C ARG A 66 -9.88 -0.32 -2.56
N PHE A 67 -9.27 0.69 -1.91
CA PHE A 67 -7.82 0.79 -1.79
C PHE A 67 -7.25 -0.48 -1.18
N PHE A 68 -7.74 -0.89 0.00
CA PHE A 68 -7.22 -2.10 0.65
C PHE A 68 -7.37 -3.35 -0.21
N VAL A 69 -8.49 -3.53 -0.92
CA VAL A 69 -8.68 -4.65 -1.83
C VAL A 69 -7.62 -4.67 -2.94
N THR A 70 -7.34 -3.52 -3.57
CA THR A 70 -6.28 -3.37 -4.57
C THR A 70 -4.92 -3.73 -3.99
N GLU A 71 -4.62 -3.22 -2.80
CA GLU A 71 -3.36 -3.46 -2.09
C GLU A 71 -3.17 -4.92 -1.72
N LEU A 72 -4.22 -5.59 -1.26
CA LEU A 72 -4.20 -7.01 -0.90
C LEU A 72 -3.99 -7.89 -2.13
N ILE A 73 -4.58 -7.54 -3.28
CA ILE A 73 -4.30 -8.22 -4.55
C ILE A 73 -2.85 -7.99 -4.97
N ARG A 74 -2.36 -6.76 -4.85
CA ARG A 74 -0.99 -6.41 -5.18
C ARG A 74 0.01 -7.12 -4.28
N GLU A 75 -0.21 -7.16 -2.98
CA GLU A 75 0.62 -7.90 -2.01
C GLU A 75 0.63 -9.39 -2.33
N ALA A 76 -0.53 -10.01 -2.57
CA ALA A 76 -0.61 -11.42 -2.94
C ALA A 76 0.17 -11.74 -4.23
N MET A 77 0.20 -10.81 -5.19
CA MET A 77 1.04 -10.90 -6.38
C MET A 77 2.52 -10.74 -6.05
N LEU A 78 2.90 -9.72 -5.25
CA LEU A 78 4.29 -9.43 -4.86
C LEU A 78 4.94 -10.61 -4.13
N GLU A 79 4.19 -11.30 -3.26
CA GLU A 79 4.68 -12.48 -2.53
C GLU A 79 5.00 -13.69 -3.42
N ARG A 80 4.40 -13.75 -4.62
CA ARG A 80 4.41 -14.96 -5.48
C ARG A 80 5.18 -14.77 -6.77
N VAL A 81 5.31 -13.53 -7.23
CA VAL A 81 5.95 -13.20 -8.49
C VAL A 81 7.33 -12.65 -8.22
N GLU A 82 8.35 -13.45 -8.54
CA GLU A 82 9.73 -13.01 -8.54
C GLU A 82 10.01 -12.07 -9.75
N ARG A 83 11.11 -11.29 -9.70
CA ARG A 83 11.63 -10.34 -10.72
C ARG A 83 11.08 -8.90 -10.63
N GLU A 84 11.30 -8.09 -11.67
CA GLU A 84 10.92 -6.66 -11.76
C GLU A 84 9.41 -6.40 -11.99
N LEU A 85 8.61 -7.46 -12.15
CA LEU A 85 7.16 -7.37 -12.37
C LEU A 85 6.39 -6.61 -11.28
N PRO A 86 6.66 -6.83 -9.98
CA PRO A 86 6.28 -5.97 -8.88
C PRO A 86 6.20 -4.47 -9.17
N PHE A 87 7.22 -3.90 -9.83
CA PHE A 87 7.36 -2.46 -10.02
C PHE A 87 6.77 -1.96 -11.35
N THR A 88 6.35 -2.87 -12.23
CA THR A 88 5.83 -2.54 -13.58
C THR A 88 4.37 -2.93 -13.74
N SER A 89 3.68 -3.19 -12.63
CA SER A 89 2.29 -3.63 -12.61
C SER A 89 1.44 -2.81 -11.65
N THR A 90 0.14 -2.80 -11.90
CA THR A 90 -0.87 -2.19 -11.03
C THR A 90 -2.12 -3.05 -10.99
N VAL A 91 -3.01 -2.79 -10.03
CA VAL A 91 -4.31 -3.44 -9.93
C VAL A 91 -5.39 -2.41 -10.22
N HIS A 92 -6.22 -2.68 -11.23
CA HIS A 92 -7.35 -1.85 -11.62
C HIS A 92 -8.66 -2.53 -11.22
N LEU A 93 -9.42 -1.92 -10.31
CA LEU A 93 -10.76 -2.38 -9.95
C LEU A 93 -11.79 -1.90 -10.97
N ARG A 94 -12.32 -2.85 -11.74
CA ARG A 94 -13.37 -2.58 -12.73
C ARG A 94 -14.75 -2.44 -12.09
N GLN A 95 -15.07 -3.32 -11.14
CA GLN A 95 -16.37 -3.38 -10.48
C GLN A 95 -16.20 -3.85 -9.04
N PHE A 96 -17.05 -3.29 -8.16
CA PHE A 96 -17.11 -3.60 -6.74
C PHE A 96 -18.58 -3.48 -6.33
N GLU A 97 -19.25 -4.63 -6.26
CA GLU A 97 -20.70 -4.72 -6.07
C GLU A 97 -21.05 -5.58 -4.86
N GLU A 98 -21.83 -5.04 -3.95
CA GLU A 98 -22.47 -5.82 -2.90
C GLU A 98 -23.78 -6.43 -3.41
N LYS A 99 -23.99 -7.71 -3.12
CA LYS A 99 -25.25 -8.42 -3.40
C LYS A 99 -25.77 -9.06 -2.12
N GLY A 100 -27.05 -8.88 -1.83
CA GLY A 100 -27.67 -9.34 -0.59
C GLY A 100 -27.54 -8.32 0.54
N THR A 101 -28.00 -8.69 1.72
CA THR A 101 -27.93 -7.84 2.93
C THR A 101 -27.60 -8.67 4.16
N GLY A 102 -26.96 -8.04 5.14
CA GLY A 102 -26.62 -8.66 6.42
C GLY A 102 -25.66 -9.86 6.26
N PRO A 103 -25.92 -11.00 6.92
CA PRO A 103 -25.00 -12.14 6.90
C PRO A 103 -24.87 -12.83 5.54
N ASP A 104 -25.82 -12.58 4.61
CA ASP A 104 -25.79 -13.17 3.27
C ASP A 104 -25.06 -12.31 2.23
N THR A 105 -24.52 -11.16 2.63
CA THR A 105 -23.78 -10.25 1.74
C THR A 105 -22.65 -10.99 1.02
N LEU A 106 -22.69 -10.92 -0.30
CA LEU A 106 -21.65 -11.36 -1.21
C LEU A 106 -21.06 -10.14 -1.91
N LEU A 107 -19.79 -9.88 -1.65
CA LEU A 107 -19.03 -8.83 -2.33
C LEU A 107 -18.45 -9.40 -3.63
N ARG A 108 -18.86 -8.86 -4.78
CA ARG A 108 -18.37 -9.24 -6.11
C ARG A 108 -17.36 -8.20 -6.59
N ILE A 109 -16.11 -8.64 -6.74
CA ILE A 109 -14.97 -7.81 -7.11
C ILE A 109 -14.48 -8.28 -8.49
N PHE A 110 -14.33 -7.34 -9.42
CA PHE A 110 -13.76 -7.60 -10.73
C PHE A 110 -12.53 -6.73 -10.88
N ALA A 111 -11.36 -7.36 -10.99
CA ALA A 111 -10.07 -6.69 -11.00
C ALA A 111 -9.24 -7.13 -12.21
N ASP A 112 -8.39 -6.22 -12.69
CA ASP A 112 -7.33 -6.54 -13.64
C ASP A 112 -5.98 -6.26 -12.99
N ILE A 113 -5.06 -7.22 -13.05
CA ILE A 113 -3.63 -6.96 -12.92
C ILE A 113 -3.16 -6.45 -14.27
N VAL A 114 -2.69 -5.21 -14.30
CA VAL A 114 -2.22 -4.54 -15.51
C VAL A 114 -0.71 -4.58 -15.54
N VAL A 115 -0.14 -4.97 -16.67
CA VAL A 115 1.30 -5.05 -16.93
C VAL A 115 1.64 -4.32 -18.22
N ASP A 116 2.91 -3.97 -18.43
CA ASP A 116 3.34 -3.29 -19.65
C ASP A 116 3.40 -4.20 -20.88
N ARG A 117 3.79 -5.47 -20.72
CA ARG A 117 4.08 -6.37 -21.86
C ARG A 117 3.43 -7.75 -21.72
N ASP A 118 3.13 -8.38 -22.85
CA ASP A 118 2.51 -9.71 -22.87
C ASP A 118 3.39 -10.81 -22.24
N SER A 119 4.72 -10.68 -22.31
CA SER A 119 5.63 -11.61 -21.63
C SER A 119 5.43 -11.61 -20.12
N GLN A 120 5.17 -10.44 -19.53
CA GLN A 120 4.87 -10.26 -18.12
C GLN A 120 3.52 -10.88 -17.76
N LYS A 121 2.52 -10.68 -18.62
CA LYS A 121 1.21 -11.32 -18.49
C LYS A 121 1.34 -12.85 -18.41
N GLY A 122 2.18 -13.44 -19.26
CA GLY A 122 2.46 -14.88 -19.22
C GLY A 122 3.00 -15.37 -17.87
N ILE A 123 3.85 -14.57 -17.20
CA ILE A 123 4.41 -14.90 -15.89
C ILE A 123 3.32 -14.88 -14.81
N ILE A 124 2.49 -13.85 -14.79
CA ILE A 124 1.42 -13.69 -13.77
C ILE A 124 0.30 -14.72 -13.98
N VAL A 125 -0.05 -15.04 -15.23
CA VAL A 125 -1.00 -16.12 -15.52
C VAL A 125 -0.42 -17.47 -15.09
N GLY A 126 0.85 -17.70 -15.38
CA GLY A 126 1.53 -18.96 -15.11
C GLY A 126 1.02 -20.11 -15.98
N ARG A 127 1.62 -21.29 -15.81
CA ARG A 127 1.25 -22.48 -16.59
C ARG A 127 -0.21 -22.85 -16.33
N ALA A 128 -1.03 -22.89 -17.37
CA ALA A 128 -2.46 -23.21 -17.29
C ALA A 128 -3.26 -22.37 -16.27
N GLY A 129 -2.83 -21.14 -15.98
CA GLY A 129 -3.50 -20.26 -15.02
C GLY A 129 -3.19 -20.57 -13.55
N ALA A 130 -2.20 -21.41 -13.25
CA ALA A 130 -1.88 -21.80 -11.87
C ALA A 130 -1.50 -20.59 -11.00
N MET A 131 -0.64 -19.68 -11.50
CA MET A 131 -0.15 -18.55 -10.72
C MET A 131 -1.25 -17.54 -10.41
N ILE A 132 -2.05 -17.13 -11.42
CA ILE A 132 -3.17 -16.20 -11.19
C ILE A 132 -4.22 -16.79 -10.24
N LYS A 133 -4.43 -18.11 -10.27
CA LYS A 133 -5.32 -18.80 -9.34
C LYS A 133 -4.79 -18.73 -7.90
N GLU A 134 -3.50 -18.94 -7.71
CA GLU A 134 -2.85 -18.82 -6.39
C GLU A 134 -2.92 -17.39 -5.85
N ILE A 135 -2.61 -16.40 -6.67
CA ILE A 135 -2.73 -14.97 -6.33
C ILE A 135 -4.17 -14.64 -5.92
N GLY A 136 -5.15 -14.99 -6.76
CA GLY A 136 -6.56 -14.72 -6.49
C GLY A 136 -7.07 -15.42 -5.23
N THR A 137 -6.61 -16.66 -4.97
CA THR A 137 -6.98 -17.41 -3.77
C THR A 137 -6.46 -16.74 -2.50
N ALA A 138 -5.18 -16.31 -2.50
CA ALA A 138 -4.56 -15.64 -1.37
C ALA A 138 -5.15 -14.26 -1.11
N ALA A 139 -5.33 -13.46 -2.16
CA ALA A 139 -5.95 -12.14 -2.07
C ALA A 139 -7.38 -12.25 -1.51
N ARG A 140 -8.20 -13.15 -2.06
CA ARG A 140 -9.59 -13.35 -1.61
C ARG A 140 -9.66 -13.68 -0.12
N ALA A 141 -8.83 -14.59 0.37
CA ALA A 141 -8.83 -14.96 1.79
C ALA A 141 -8.52 -13.76 2.71
N ARG A 142 -7.55 -12.91 2.33
CA ARG A 142 -7.21 -11.71 3.11
C ARG A 142 -8.30 -10.63 3.02
N ILE A 143 -8.94 -10.47 1.86
CA ILE A 143 -10.06 -9.54 1.69
C ILE A 143 -11.26 -9.99 2.53
N GLU A 144 -11.61 -11.28 2.52
CA GLU A 144 -12.69 -11.83 3.36
C GLU A 144 -12.40 -11.61 4.85
N SER A 145 -11.15 -11.81 5.27
CA SER A 145 -10.74 -11.56 6.66
C SER A 145 -10.81 -10.08 7.04
N LEU A 146 -10.47 -9.17 6.13
CA LEU A 146 -10.49 -7.74 6.38
C LEU A 146 -11.92 -7.20 6.47
N LEU A 147 -12.79 -7.60 5.54
CA LEU A 147 -14.14 -7.03 5.39
C LEU A 147 -15.22 -7.83 6.11
N GLY A 148 -14.94 -9.06 6.55
CA GLY A 148 -15.90 -9.88 7.30
C GLY A 148 -17.08 -10.40 6.46
N VAL A 149 -16.98 -10.36 5.13
CA VAL A 149 -18.03 -10.81 4.18
C VAL A 149 -17.48 -11.84 3.21
N ARG A 150 -18.36 -12.60 2.55
CA ARG A 150 -17.96 -13.52 1.48
C ARG A 150 -17.57 -12.73 0.23
N VAL A 151 -16.52 -13.17 -0.45
CA VAL A 151 -15.99 -12.49 -1.63
C VAL A 151 -16.00 -13.41 -2.85
N TYR A 152 -16.55 -12.90 -3.94
CA TYR A 152 -16.30 -13.42 -5.29
C TYR A 152 -15.29 -12.51 -5.98
N LEU A 153 -14.12 -13.06 -6.35
CA LEU A 153 -13.05 -12.31 -7.01
C LEU A 153 -12.83 -12.82 -8.45
N ASP A 154 -13.22 -12.02 -9.45
CA ASP A 154 -12.83 -12.21 -10.86
C ASP A 154 -11.53 -11.43 -11.10
N LEU A 155 -10.42 -12.15 -11.13
CA LEU A 155 -9.09 -11.60 -11.35
C LEU A 155 -8.59 -11.96 -12.76
N ARG A 156 -8.15 -10.96 -13.52
CA ARG A 156 -7.60 -11.13 -14.87
C ARG A 156 -6.26 -10.44 -15.01
N VAL A 157 -5.52 -10.76 -16.05
CA VAL A 157 -4.26 -10.08 -16.38
C VAL A 157 -4.35 -9.45 -17.77
N LYS A 158 -4.02 -8.17 -17.86
CA LYS A 158 -4.02 -7.39 -19.11
C LYS A 158 -2.68 -6.75 -19.35
N ALA A 159 -2.16 -6.91 -20.58
CA ALA A 159 -1.04 -6.11 -21.04
C ALA A 159 -1.58 -4.79 -21.60
N ARG A 160 -1.10 -3.67 -21.09
CA ARG A 160 -1.40 -2.31 -21.55
C ARG A 160 -0.07 -1.56 -21.67
N PRO A 161 0.58 -1.58 -22.84
CA PRO A 161 1.84 -0.86 -23.04
C PRO A 161 1.67 0.63 -22.79
N GLY A 162 2.58 1.22 -22.01
CA GLY A 162 2.60 2.67 -21.76
C GLY A 162 1.49 3.15 -20.83
N TRP A 163 0.95 2.27 -19.97
CA TRP A 163 -0.16 2.61 -19.09
C TRP A 163 0.21 3.65 -18.03
N ARG A 164 1.50 3.73 -17.67
CA ARG A 164 2.04 4.69 -16.70
C ARG A 164 2.07 6.11 -17.25
N GLU A 165 1.98 6.27 -18.57
CA GLU A 165 1.95 7.55 -19.27
C GLU A 165 0.54 7.92 -19.74
N ASP A 166 -0.44 7.02 -19.56
CA ASP A 166 -1.84 7.22 -19.91
C ASP A 166 -2.58 7.92 -18.76
N SER A 167 -2.65 9.25 -18.83
CA SER A 167 -3.28 10.08 -17.79
C SER A 167 -4.74 9.72 -17.51
N ARG A 168 -5.50 9.30 -18.52
CA ARG A 168 -6.87 8.85 -18.34
C ARG A 168 -6.93 7.59 -17.50
N PHE A 169 -6.05 6.64 -17.79
CA PHE A 169 -5.99 5.41 -17.01
C PHE A 169 -5.48 5.62 -15.59
N LEU A 170 -4.46 6.47 -15.42
CA LEU A 170 -3.98 6.83 -14.08
C LEU A 170 -5.09 7.45 -13.23
N SER A 171 -5.89 8.35 -13.81
CA SER A 171 -7.03 8.94 -13.11
C SER A 171 -8.07 7.89 -12.66
N GLU A 172 -8.26 6.80 -13.41
CA GLU A 172 -9.13 5.69 -13.00
C GLU A 172 -8.56 4.90 -11.79
N LEU A 173 -7.23 4.86 -11.63
CA LEU A 173 -6.56 4.24 -10.47
C LEU A 173 -6.59 5.13 -9.23
N GLU A 174 -6.49 6.45 -9.41
CA GLU A 174 -6.41 7.45 -8.32
C GLU A 174 -7.75 7.69 -7.59
N GLN A 175 -8.89 7.37 -8.21
CA GLN A 175 -10.23 7.49 -7.59
C GLN A 175 -10.45 6.60 -6.35
N MET A 176 -9.40 5.92 -5.90
CA MET A 176 -9.39 5.01 -4.77
C MET A 176 -8.95 5.69 -3.45
N GLU A 177 -8.35 6.90 -3.54
CA GLU A 177 -7.97 7.73 -2.40
C GLU A 177 -9.01 8.82 -2.16
N ALA A 178 -9.38 9.06 -0.89
CA ALA A 178 -10.23 10.20 -0.57
C ALA A 178 -9.44 11.51 -0.80
N PRO A 179 -10.02 12.53 -1.48
CA PRO A 179 -9.31 13.78 -1.68
C PRO A 179 -9.02 14.45 -0.33
N TRP A 180 -7.73 14.63 -0.02
CA TRP A 180 -7.32 15.42 1.13
C TRP A 180 -7.46 16.90 0.80
N THR A 181 -8.24 17.62 1.59
CA THR A 181 -8.32 19.08 1.56
C THR A 181 -7.54 19.60 2.75
N PRO A 182 -6.50 20.42 2.56
CA PRO A 182 -5.83 21.06 3.68
C PRO A 182 -6.87 21.86 4.50
N PRO A 183 -6.73 21.91 5.84
CA PRO A 183 -7.46 22.89 6.64
C PRO A 183 -7.18 24.28 6.07
N ALA A 184 -8.21 25.13 5.99
CA ALA A 184 -7.99 26.53 5.69
C ALA A 184 -7.00 27.07 6.72
N ASP A 185 -5.91 27.66 6.23
CA ASP A 185 -4.88 28.31 7.00
C ASP A 185 -5.59 29.21 8.02
N GLY A 186 -5.55 28.81 9.30
CA GLY A 186 -6.04 29.64 10.39
C GLY A 186 -5.23 30.92 10.33
N GLY A 187 -5.89 32.00 9.93
CA GLY A 187 -5.26 33.28 9.68
C GLY A 187 -4.33 33.67 10.83
N GLU A 188 -3.20 34.26 10.48
CA GLU A 188 -2.47 35.15 11.38
C GLU A 188 -3.48 36.19 11.89
N GLU A 189 -4.01 35.97 13.10
CA GLU A 189 -4.64 37.03 13.88
C GLU A 189 -3.50 37.79 14.58
N ASP A 190 -3.13 38.93 13.99
CA ASP A 190 -2.39 40.03 14.61
C ASP A 190 -3.11 40.60 15.85
#